data_AF-A0A4Q0S2E5-F1
#
_entry.id   AF-A0A4Q0S2E5-F1
#
_cell.length_a   1.000
_cell.length_b   1.000
_cell.length_c   1.000
_cell.angle_alpha   90.00
_cell.angle_beta   90.00
_cell.angle_gamma   90.00
#
_symmetry.space_group_name_H-M   'P 1'
#
loop_
_entity.id
_entity.type
_entity.pdbx_description
1 polymer ?
#
loop_
_entity_poly.entity_id
_entity_poly.type
_entity_poly.pdbx_seq_one_letter_code
_entity_poly.pdbx_strand_id
1 'polypeptide(L)' 'MMTPDEFAQLAAHYSRAAEEASDSHSRYQLQMLADSYMTLAKSTLVLDRSGKVLEILERSRKK' A
#
# COMPACT_ATOMS: atom_id res chain seq x y z
N MET A 1 11.82 -4.07 -3.60
CA MET A 1 10.41 -3.64 -3.76
C MET A 1 9.99 -3.04 -2.44
N MET A 2 9.28 -1.90 -2.44
CA MET A 2 8.81 -1.31 -1.18
C MET A 2 7.88 -2.29 -0.45
N THR A 3 7.95 -2.27 0.88
CA THR A 3 7.12 -3.06 1.78
C THR A 3 5.73 -2.44 1.92
N PRO A 4 4.72 -3.23 2.35
CA PRO A 4 3.41 -2.68 2.68
C PRO A 4 3.46 -1.51 3.68
N ASP A 5 4.38 -1.58 4.65
CA ASP A 5 4.54 -0.54 5.68
C ASP A 5 5.12 0.75 5.10
N GLU A 6 6.09 0.67 4.20
CA GLU A 6 6.63 1.85 3.50
C GLU A 6 5.56 2.53 2.64
N PHE A 7 4.70 1.75 1.97
CA PHE A 7 3.55 2.31 1.25
C PHE A 7 2.52 2.95 2.20
N ALA A 8 2.23 2.32 3.34
CA ALA A 8 1.33 2.88 4.34
C ALA A 8 1.87 4.20 4.95
N GLN A 9 3.18 4.31 5.16
CA GLN A 9 3.82 5.54 5.62
C GLN A 9 3.67 6.67 4.60
N LEU A 10 3.87 6.39 3.30
CA LEU A 10 3.63 7.37 2.24
C LEU A 10 2.16 7.78 2.17
N ALA A 11 1.24 6.84 2.29
CA ALA A 11 -0.20 7.15 2.32
C ALA A 11 -0.54 8.11 3.47
N ALA A 12 -0.03 7.84 4.67
CA ALA A 12 -0.24 8.70 5.83
C ALA A 12 0.41 10.10 5.64
N HIS A 13 1.61 10.15 5.06
CA HIS A 13 2.29 11.40 4.75
C HIS A 13 1.46 12.28 3.82
N TYR A 14 0.97 11.74 2.71
CA TYR A 14 0.17 12.50 1.75
C TYR A 14 -1.23 12.86 2.28
N SER A 15 -1.83 12.00 3.11
CA SER A 15 -3.09 12.33 3.79
C SER A 15 -2.93 13.56 4.68
N ARG A 16 -1.86 13.61 5.48
CA ARG A 16 -1.56 14.77 6.32
C ARG A 16 -1.26 16.01 5.51
N ALA A 17 -0.50 15.88 4.42
CA ALA A 17 -0.23 17.00 3.51
C ALA A 17 -1.53 17.54 2.87
N ALA A 18 -2.50 16.67 2.57
CA ALA A 18 -3.81 17.08 2.04
C ALA A 18 -4.61 17.91 3.06
N GLU A 19 -4.57 17.53 4.35
CA GLU A 19 -5.20 18.29 5.44
C GLU A 19 -4.59 19.68 5.61
N GLU A 20 -3.26 19.80 5.41
CA GLU A 20 -2.51 21.05 5.53
C GLU A 20 -2.60 21.94 4.27
N ALA A 21 -3.07 21.40 3.14
CA ALA A 21 -3.16 22.13 1.88
C ALA A 21 -4.26 23.21 1.89
N SER A 22 -3.89 24.43 1.51
CA SER A 22 -4.80 25.59 1.48
C SER A 22 -5.76 25.57 0.30
N ASP A 23 -5.31 25.13 -0.87
CA ASP A 23 -6.14 25.12 -2.09
C ASP A 23 -6.78 23.74 -2.33
N SER A 24 -7.96 23.76 -2.95
CA SER A 24 -8.77 22.56 -3.19
C SER A 24 -8.14 21.61 -4.20
N HIS A 25 -7.36 22.12 -5.15
CA HIS A 25 -6.74 21.31 -6.19
C HIS A 25 -5.59 20.46 -5.62
N SER A 26 -4.68 21.08 -4.87
CA SER A 26 -3.59 20.40 -4.16
C SER A 26 -4.14 19.40 -3.16
N ARG A 27 -5.18 19.77 -2.39
CA ARG A 27 -5.85 18.83 -1.47
C ARG A 27 -6.35 17.59 -2.18
N TYR A 28 -7.02 17.77 -3.33
CA TYR A 28 -7.52 16.64 -4.13
C TYR A 28 -6.38 15.76 -4.65
N GLN A 29 -5.31 16.35 -5.20
CA GLN A 29 -4.17 15.60 -5.70
C GLN A 29 -3.44 14.82 -4.60
N LEU A 30 -3.22 15.45 -3.44
CA LEU A 30 -2.58 14.82 -2.29
C LEU A 30 -3.43 13.68 -1.72
N GLN A 31 -4.76 13.87 -1.64
CA GLN A 31 -5.67 12.80 -1.24
C GLN A 31 -5.63 11.61 -2.22
N MET A 32 -5.63 11.88 -3.54
CA MET A 32 -5.50 10.84 -4.56
C MET A 32 -4.19 10.05 -4.43
N LEU A 33 -3.08 10.72 -4.09
CA LEU A 33 -1.80 10.05 -3.81
C LEU A 33 -1.89 9.19 -2.55
N ALA A 34 -2.48 9.70 -1.47
CA ALA A 34 -2.68 8.95 -0.24
C ALA A 34 -3.47 7.65 -0.50
N ASP A 35 -4.57 7.74 -1.25
CA ASP A 35 -5.43 6.61 -1.59
C ASP A 35 -4.71 5.59 -2.50
N SER A 36 -3.89 6.09 -3.44
CA SER A 36 -3.09 5.25 -4.34
C SER A 36 -2.04 4.44 -3.55
N TYR A 37 -1.31 5.08 -2.64
CA TYR A 37 -0.32 4.39 -1.81
C TYR A 37 -0.96 3.42 -0.82
N MET A 38 -2.14 3.75 -0.27
CA MET A 38 -2.90 2.83 0.57
C MET A 38 -3.35 1.59 -0.22
N THR A 39 -3.75 1.77 -1.48
CA THR A 39 -4.11 0.66 -2.38
C THR A 39 -2.89 -0.22 -2.64
N LEU A 40 -1.73 0.37 -2.94
CA LEU A 40 -0.48 -0.37 -3.13
C LEU A 40 -0.10 -1.17 -1.87
N ALA A 41 -0.19 -0.57 -0.68
CA ALA A 41 0.09 -1.26 0.58
C ALA A 41 -0.76 -2.54 0.73
N LYS A 42 -2.08 -2.41 0.49
CA LYS A 42 -3.03 -3.54 0.55
C LYS A 42 -2.72 -4.60 -0.50
N SER A 43 -2.45 -4.19 -1.74
CA SER A 43 -2.10 -5.11 -2.83
C SER A 43 -0.82 -5.87 -2.54
N THR A 44 0.23 -5.19 -2.05
CA THR A 44 1.50 -5.84 -1.68
C THR A 44 1.31 -6.83 -0.54
N LEU A 45 0.48 -6.50 0.46
CA LEU A 45 0.15 -7.42 1.55
C LEU A 45 -0.57 -8.68 1.05
N VAL A 46 -1.52 -8.53 0.12
CA VAL A 46 -2.24 -9.67 -0.48
C VAL A 46 -1.30 -10.55 -1.30
N LEU A 47 -0.38 -9.94 -2.07
CA LEU A 47 0.61 -10.66 -2.86
C LEU A 47 1.58 -11.44 -1.96
N ASP A 48 2.08 -10.83 -0.88
CA ASP A 48 2.96 -11.51 0.09
C ASP A 48 2.26 -12.71 0.75
N ARG A 49 1.00 -12.54 1.17
CA ARG A 49 0.20 -13.64 1.71
C ARG A 49 -0.03 -14.75 0.70
N SER A 50 -0.35 -14.40 -0.55
CA SER A 50 -0.56 -15.35 -1.63
C SER A 50 0.71 -16.15 -1.94
N GLY A 51 1.87 -15.48 -1.96
CA GLY A 51 3.17 -16.12 -2.12
C GLY A 51 3.45 -17.16 -1.04
N LYS A 52 3.22 -16.80 0.24
CA LYS A 52 3.38 -17.73 1.38
C LYS A 52 2.48 -18.96 1.27
N VAL A 53 1.23 -18.78 0.86
CA VAL A 53 0.29 -19.90 0.67
C VAL A 53 0.79 -20.83 -0.43
N LEU A 54 1.23 -20.28 -1.58
CA LEU A 54 1.78 -21.08 -2.67
C LEU A 54 3.02 -21.86 -2.24
N GLU A 55 3.95 -21.25 -1.50
CA GLU A 55 5.12 -21.94 -0.97
C GLU A 55 4.75 -23.12 -0.06
N ILE A 56 3.73 -22.95 0.81
CA ILE A 56 3.25 -24.02 1.69
C ILE A 56 2.65 -25.17 0.88
N LEU A 57 1.84 -24.86 -0.13
CA LEU A 57 1.23 -25.86 -1.01
C LEU A 57 2.30 -26.63 -1.81
N GLU A 58 3.31 -25.94 -2.35
CA GLU A 58 4.40 -26.57 -3.07
C GLU A 58 5.26 -27.48 -2.18
N ARG A 59 5.57 -27.06 -0.95
CA ARG A 59 6.28 -27.89 0.02
C ARG A 59 5.49 -29.13 0.41
N SER A 60 4.17 -29.01 0.52
CA SER A 60 3.28 -30.12 0.85
C SER A 60 3.15 -31.13 -0.29
N ARG A 61 3.26 -30.69 -1.55
CA ARG A 61 3.22 -31.55 -2.74
C ARG A 61 4.51 -32.35 -2.98
N LYS A 62 5.66 -31.86 -2.48
CA LYS A 62 6.97 -32.51 -2.62
C LYS A 62 7.27 -33.55 -1.51
N LYS A 63 6.41 -33.65 -0.50
CA LYS A 63 6.44 -34.71 0.51
C LYS A 63 5.52 -35.84 0.11
#